data_AF-A0A8H4VS87-F1
#
_entry.id   AF-A0A8H4VS87-F1
#
_cell.length_a   1.000
_cell.length_b   1.000
_cell.length_c   1.000
_cell.angle_alpha   90.00
_cell.angle_beta   90.00
_cell.angle_gamma   90.00
#
_symmetry.space_group_name_H-M   'P 1'
#
loop_
_entity.id
_entity.type
_entity.pdbx_description
1 polymer ?
#
loop_
_entity_poly.entity_id
_entity_poly.type
_entity_poly.pdbx_seq_one_letter_code
_entity_poly.pdbx_strand_id
1 'polypeptide(L)'
;MMLAISRIATGAILLAISLTSSVFAVASHAPPATLTVKNNHPLIYYHGRWDSDVGTWWPGSGFKIKVKNLKSLTLNLGPKTPYPFNTLGVSIGDSEFFPINGSAGANTIPLPASLAKASRDQGTTVRINAAGWQTYRMQLDNITLNSDALLVPYTPSKTVFQIIGDSFSSGYLMPFGADQSWPFLVGEAFKAEHRITAQAGAALTDIVSYGNAHGLSYQFFKTEDTGYYYTTDHNYTTPWNFARDQPPPTHVVIHIGANDAAQGVSNDQFVQVYSDFLVRIRKLYPHQPIFMFTPWGWPSSDGNVYYYYQGLYQQILDARVATGDKNIFLVDTTGWITWDDVFPDSLHPTVAGQAKVANNFLAFLKDWGMVPPPA
;
A
#
# COMPACT_ATOMS: atom_id res chain seq x y z
N MET A 1 -82.59 10.14 -7.77
CA MET A 1 -83.89 10.63 -7.25
C MET A 1 -83.64 11.25 -5.88
N MET A 2 -83.40 12.57 -5.89
CA MET A 2 -83.96 13.60 -5.00
C MET A 2 -84.01 13.43 -3.46
N LEU A 3 -83.63 14.54 -2.79
CA LEU A 3 -83.86 15.01 -1.40
C LEU A 3 -82.86 14.55 -0.33
N ALA A 4 -82.04 15.41 0.30
CA ALA A 4 -82.21 16.73 0.95
C ALA A 4 -82.32 16.63 2.50
N ILE A 5 -81.28 17.18 3.14
CA ILE A 5 -81.28 18.09 4.30
C ILE A 5 -81.91 17.61 5.62
N SER A 6 -81.08 17.52 6.67
CA SER A 6 -81.37 18.21 7.94
C SER A 6 -80.08 18.56 8.68
N ARG A 7 -79.98 19.84 9.09
CA ARG A 7 -78.97 20.36 10.00
C ARG A 7 -79.51 20.21 11.42
N ILE A 8 -78.73 19.62 12.33
CA ILE A 8 -78.93 19.74 13.77
C ILE A 8 -77.65 20.33 14.37
N ALA A 9 -77.82 21.49 15.00
CA ALA A 9 -76.79 22.17 15.76
C ALA A 9 -76.47 21.38 17.04
N THR A 10 -75.18 21.16 17.31
CA THR A 10 -74.69 20.69 18.61
C THR A 10 -73.60 21.65 19.09
N GLY A 11 -73.82 22.22 20.27
CA GLY A 11 -72.91 23.17 20.90
C GLY A 11 -71.57 22.53 21.27
N ALA A 12 -70.49 23.23 20.98
CA ALA A 12 -69.15 22.86 21.42
C ALA A 12 -68.99 23.23 22.90
N ILE A 13 -68.85 22.23 23.77
CA ILE A 13 -68.28 22.38 25.11
C ILE A 13 -66.76 22.39 24.92
N LEU A 14 -66.11 23.54 25.16
CA LEU A 14 -64.66 23.61 25.29
C LEU A 14 -64.26 22.93 26.60
N LEU A 15 -63.74 21.71 26.52
CA LEU A 15 -63.02 21.07 27.63
C LEU A 15 -61.55 21.52 27.53
N ALA A 16 -61.14 22.44 28.40
CA ALA A 16 -59.75 22.83 28.54
C ALA A 16 -58.96 21.68 29.20
N ILE A 17 -58.38 20.80 28.37
CA ILE A 17 -57.41 19.81 28.81
C ILE A 17 -56.06 20.53 28.90
N SER A 18 -55.64 20.86 30.12
CA SER A 18 -54.28 21.27 30.43
C SER A 18 -53.33 20.08 30.22
N LEU A 19 -52.81 19.93 29.00
CA LEU A 19 -51.67 19.05 28.73
C LEU A 19 -50.43 19.63 29.39
N THR A 20 -50.07 19.13 30.57
CA THR A 20 -48.73 19.30 31.13
C THR A 20 -47.76 18.48 30.29
N SER A 21 -47.17 19.10 29.26
CA SER A 21 -46.07 18.55 28.48
C SER A 21 -44.89 18.30 29.42
N SER A 22 -44.74 17.07 29.89
CA SER A 22 -43.56 16.62 30.60
C SER A 22 -42.43 16.51 29.59
N VAL A 23 -41.62 17.55 29.46
CA VAL A 23 -40.38 17.52 28.69
C VAL A 23 -39.44 16.57 29.41
N PHE A 24 -39.39 15.31 28.98
CA PHE A 24 -38.30 14.42 29.34
C PHE A 24 -37.03 14.98 28.73
N ALA A 25 -36.24 15.66 29.55
CA ALA A 25 -34.86 16.00 29.21
C ALA A 25 -34.10 14.68 29.00
N VAL A 26 -33.94 14.28 27.73
CA VAL A 26 -32.98 13.23 27.38
C VAL A 26 -31.63 13.80 27.75
N ALA A 27 -31.03 13.29 28.82
CA ALA A 27 -29.67 13.62 29.17
C ALA A 27 -28.79 13.27 27.96
N SER A 28 -28.35 14.29 27.22
CA SER A 28 -27.33 14.15 26.20
C SER A 28 -26.08 13.68 26.94
N HIS A 29 -25.83 12.37 26.90
CA HIS A 29 -24.56 11.85 27.38
C HIS A 29 -23.50 12.54 26.54
N ALA A 30 -22.67 13.36 27.18
CA ALA A 30 -21.51 13.92 26.52
C ALA A 30 -20.76 12.74 25.87
N PRO A 31 -20.35 12.86 24.59
CA PRO A 31 -19.61 11.79 23.96
C PRO A 31 -18.42 11.41 24.87
N PRO A 32 -18.13 10.11 25.04
CA PRO A 32 -17.05 9.68 25.89
C PRO A 32 -15.77 10.42 25.49
N ALA A 33 -15.00 10.89 26.48
CA ALA A 33 -13.77 11.61 26.22
C ALA A 33 -12.86 10.77 25.30
N THR A 34 -12.28 11.41 24.28
CA THR A 34 -11.38 10.79 23.30
C THR A 34 -10.03 11.52 23.28
N LEU A 35 -9.01 10.83 22.79
CA LEU A 35 -7.69 11.39 22.51
C LEU A 35 -7.55 11.59 21.00
N THR A 36 -7.31 12.83 20.56
CA THR A 36 -6.99 13.14 19.16
C THR A 36 -5.48 13.20 18.97
N VAL A 37 -4.95 12.35 18.08
CA VAL A 37 -3.56 12.33 17.65
C VAL A 37 -3.47 13.01 16.29
N LYS A 38 -2.78 14.16 16.22
CA LYS A 38 -2.57 14.89 14.97
C LYS A 38 -1.64 14.10 14.03
N ASN A 39 -1.82 14.25 12.72
CA ASN A 39 -0.99 13.61 11.68
C ASN A 39 0.48 14.07 11.66
N ASN A 40 0.88 15.03 12.49
CA ASN A 40 2.28 15.41 12.69
C ASN A 40 2.84 14.93 14.04
N HIS A 41 2.10 14.06 14.75
CA HIS A 41 2.52 13.57 16.05
C HIS A 41 3.78 12.70 15.92
N PRO A 42 4.85 12.94 16.72
CA PRO A 42 6.16 12.31 16.52
C PRO A 42 6.20 10.80 16.79
N LEU A 43 5.14 10.25 17.41
CA LEU A 43 4.98 8.81 17.64
C LEU A 43 4.17 8.09 16.55
N ILE A 44 3.82 8.78 15.46
CA ILE A 44 3.35 8.13 14.24
C ILE A 44 4.57 7.82 13.38
N TYR A 45 4.82 6.54 13.14
CA TYR A 45 5.86 6.10 12.24
C TYR A 45 5.27 5.95 10.83
N TYR A 46 5.69 6.80 9.91
CA TYR A 46 5.27 6.74 8.50
C TYR A 46 6.22 5.88 7.68
N HIS A 47 5.68 4.95 6.91
CA HIS A 47 6.42 4.15 5.93
C HIS A 47 5.87 4.36 4.51
N GLY A 48 6.70 4.09 3.51
CA GLY A 48 6.42 4.47 2.12
C GLY A 48 6.59 5.97 1.87
N ARG A 49 5.96 6.50 0.82
CA ARG A 49 6.10 7.90 0.41
C ARG A 49 4.82 8.67 0.70
N TRP A 50 5.00 9.78 1.42
CA TRP A 50 3.93 10.69 1.83
C TRP A 50 4.22 12.08 1.26
N ASP A 51 3.27 12.76 0.65
CA ASP A 51 3.42 14.16 0.21
C ASP A 51 3.36 15.16 1.39
N SER A 52 3.41 16.46 1.10
CA SER A 52 3.34 17.52 2.12
C SER A 52 1.97 17.66 2.79
N ASP A 53 0.92 17.15 2.15
CA ASP A 53 -0.46 17.16 2.66
C ASP A 53 -0.81 15.88 3.42
N VAL A 54 0.23 15.11 3.77
CA VAL A 54 0.15 13.79 4.42
C VAL A 54 -0.72 12.83 3.61
N GLY A 55 -0.44 12.80 2.31
CA GLY A 55 -1.05 11.92 1.31
C GLY A 55 -0.10 10.85 0.76
N THR A 56 -0.58 9.63 0.55
CA THR A 56 0.20 8.54 -0.06
C THR A 56 -0.11 8.36 -1.54
N TRP A 57 0.83 7.77 -2.30
CA TRP A 57 0.65 7.46 -3.72
C TRP A 57 1.06 6.03 -4.11
N TRP A 58 1.82 5.35 -3.26
CA TRP A 58 2.49 4.09 -3.63
C TRP A 58 2.00 2.89 -2.82
N PRO A 59 2.01 1.67 -3.39
CA PRO A 59 1.53 0.46 -2.74
C PRO A 59 2.14 0.26 -1.35
N GLY A 60 1.30 -0.13 -0.40
CA GLY A 60 1.73 -0.44 0.97
C GLY A 60 2.22 0.77 1.78
N SER A 61 2.24 1.98 1.21
CA SER A 61 2.53 3.20 1.97
C SER A 61 1.51 3.36 3.08
N GLY A 62 1.96 3.75 4.27
CA GLY A 62 1.16 3.59 5.45
C GLY A 62 1.83 4.17 6.68
N PHE A 63 1.26 3.83 7.83
CA PHE A 63 1.84 4.23 9.10
C PHE A 63 1.62 3.17 10.17
N LYS A 64 2.40 3.29 11.24
CA LYS A 64 2.32 2.47 12.43
C LYS A 64 2.23 3.36 13.66
N ILE A 65 1.39 2.95 14.60
CA ILE A 65 1.36 3.50 15.96
C ILE A 65 1.42 2.37 16.96
N LYS A 66 2.01 2.63 18.12
CA LYS A 66 1.99 1.69 19.24
C LYS A 66 1.26 2.32 20.41
N VAL A 67 0.21 1.65 20.90
CA VAL A 67 -0.76 2.24 21.82
C VAL A 67 -1.00 1.33 23.02
N LYS A 68 -0.79 1.84 24.23
CA LYS A 68 -1.26 1.18 25.47
C LYS A 68 -2.72 1.54 25.73
N ASN A 69 -3.44 0.64 26.41
CA ASN A 69 -4.87 0.78 26.74
C ASN A 69 -5.78 1.01 25.53
N LEU A 70 -5.44 0.48 24.35
CA LEU A 70 -6.26 0.64 23.15
C LEU A 70 -7.62 -0.07 23.30
N LYS A 71 -8.72 0.67 23.13
CA LYS A 71 -10.12 0.18 23.21
C LYS A 71 -10.99 0.67 22.05
N SER A 72 -10.63 1.80 21.45
CA SER A 72 -11.26 2.28 20.22
C SER A 72 -10.22 2.98 19.35
N LEU A 73 -10.42 2.88 18.04
CA LEU A 73 -9.61 3.55 17.04
C LEU A 73 -10.49 4.01 15.89
N THR A 74 -10.41 5.29 15.57
CA THR A 74 -11.06 5.89 14.40
C THR A 74 -10.00 6.60 13.59
N LEU A 75 -9.96 6.27 12.31
CA LEU A 75 -9.10 6.89 11.31
C LEU A 75 -9.86 8.02 10.62
N ASN A 76 -9.41 9.27 10.80
CA ASN A 76 -10.00 10.42 10.12
C ASN A 76 -9.18 10.74 8.88
N LEU A 77 -9.79 10.56 7.70
CA LEU A 77 -9.15 10.75 6.42
C LEU A 77 -9.56 12.08 5.78
N GLY A 78 -8.61 12.72 5.13
CA GLY A 78 -8.81 14.00 4.46
C GLY A 78 -9.56 13.87 3.12
N PRO A 79 -10.02 15.01 2.57
CA PRO A 79 -10.86 15.07 1.36
C PRO A 79 -10.17 14.58 0.08
N LYS A 80 -8.83 14.46 0.07
CA LYS A 80 -8.08 13.89 -1.05
C LYS A 80 -8.04 12.35 -1.05
N THR A 81 -8.73 11.71 -0.11
CA THR A 81 -8.93 10.26 -0.13
C THR A 81 -10.02 9.92 -1.16
N PRO A 82 -9.81 8.95 -2.06
CA PRO A 82 -10.74 8.61 -3.14
C PRO A 82 -12.16 8.27 -2.68
N TYR A 83 -13.14 8.61 -3.54
CA TYR A 83 -14.55 8.27 -3.39
C TYR A 83 -14.92 7.11 -4.35
N PRO A 84 -15.79 6.15 -3.94
CA PRO A 84 -16.48 6.08 -2.64
C PRO A 84 -15.59 5.61 -1.48
N PHE A 85 -14.48 4.93 -1.75
CA PHE A 85 -13.51 4.50 -0.75
C PHE A 85 -12.18 4.10 -1.41
N ASN A 86 -11.12 4.03 -0.60
CA ASN A 86 -9.92 3.24 -0.87
C ASN A 86 -9.91 2.00 0.05
N THR A 87 -9.40 0.87 -0.44
CA THR A 87 -9.16 -0.30 0.40
C THR A 87 -7.89 -0.09 1.21
N LEU A 88 -8.02 -0.11 2.53
CA LEU A 88 -6.91 -0.04 3.47
C LEU A 88 -6.62 -1.42 4.06
N GLY A 89 -5.33 -1.69 4.24
CA GLY A 89 -4.83 -2.82 5.00
C GLY A 89 -4.71 -2.49 6.47
N VAL A 90 -5.26 -3.34 7.35
CA VAL A 90 -5.18 -3.14 8.80
C VAL A 90 -4.64 -4.38 9.49
N SER A 91 -3.64 -4.20 10.34
CA SER A 91 -3.15 -5.22 11.28
C SER A 91 -3.11 -4.65 12.69
N ILE A 92 -3.65 -5.37 13.67
CA ILE A 92 -3.71 -4.95 15.07
C ILE A 92 -3.10 -6.02 15.96
N GLY A 93 -2.11 -5.64 16.76
CA GLY A 93 -1.38 -6.55 17.64
C GLY A 93 -0.65 -7.64 16.86
N ASP A 94 -0.07 -7.26 15.72
CA ASP A 94 0.66 -8.16 14.81
C ASP A 94 -0.18 -9.32 14.25
N SER A 95 -1.51 -9.15 14.21
CA SER A 95 -2.41 -10.06 13.49
C SER A 95 -2.14 -10.05 11.99
N GLU A 96 -2.67 -11.04 11.28
CA GLU A 96 -2.82 -10.96 9.82
C GLU A 96 -3.54 -9.67 9.41
N PHE A 97 -3.18 -9.16 8.24
CA PHE A 97 -3.83 -7.99 7.65
C PHE A 97 -5.26 -8.34 7.20
N PHE A 98 -6.19 -7.44 7.47
CA PHE A 98 -7.55 -7.51 6.96
C PHE A 98 -7.91 -6.19 6.24
N PRO A 99 -8.73 -6.25 5.18
CA PRO A 99 -9.13 -5.07 4.44
C PRO A 99 -10.24 -4.31 5.16
N ILE A 100 -10.23 -2.99 5.01
CA ILE A 100 -11.37 -2.12 5.29
C ILE A 100 -11.56 -1.12 4.15
N ASN A 101 -12.78 -0.62 3.99
CA ASN A 101 -13.05 0.51 3.09
C ASN A 101 -12.87 1.81 3.87
N GLY A 102 -11.90 2.63 3.48
CA GLY A 102 -11.66 3.96 4.04
C GLY A 102 -12.12 5.06 3.09
N SER A 103 -12.89 6.02 3.58
CA SER A 103 -13.33 7.20 2.83
C SER A 103 -13.01 8.49 3.60
N ALA A 104 -13.12 9.64 2.96
CA ALA A 104 -12.93 10.93 3.64
C ALA A 104 -13.89 11.06 4.85
N GLY A 105 -13.38 11.57 5.97
CA GLY A 105 -14.08 11.62 7.25
C GLY A 105 -13.70 10.48 8.19
N ALA A 106 -14.61 10.12 9.10
CA ALA A 106 -14.35 9.20 10.20
C ALA A 106 -14.58 7.73 9.79
N ASN A 107 -13.56 6.90 9.95
CA ASN A 107 -13.59 5.47 9.66
C ASN A 107 -13.29 4.69 10.95
N THR A 108 -14.28 3.97 11.49
CA THR A 108 -14.07 3.17 12.71
C THR A 108 -13.32 1.89 12.38
N ILE A 109 -12.22 1.64 13.07
CA ILE A 109 -11.38 0.46 12.85
C ILE A 109 -11.78 -0.62 13.85
N PRO A 110 -12.24 -1.79 13.39
CA PRO A 110 -12.63 -2.88 14.28
C PRO A 110 -11.40 -3.43 15.00
N LEU A 111 -11.53 -3.62 16.32
CA LEU A 111 -10.48 -4.19 17.16
C LEU A 111 -10.77 -5.68 17.42
N PRO A 112 -9.81 -6.59 17.15
CA PRO A 112 -9.93 -7.99 17.52
C PRO A 112 -10.29 -8.20 18.99
N ALA A 113 -11.23 -9.09 19.27
CA ALA A 113 -11.62 -9.43 20.65
C ALA A 113 -10.46 -9.98 21.50
N SER A 114 -9.44 -10.56 20.85
CA SER A 114 -8.20 -11.03 21.49
C SER A 114 -7.42 -9.91 22.18
N LEU A 115 -7.56 -8.65 21.75
CA LEU A 115 -6.90 -7.50 22.37
C LEU A 115 -7.40 -7.22 23.78
N ALA A 116 -8.66 -7.57 24.09
CA ALA A 116 -9.19 -7.44 25.44
C ALA A 116 -8.43 -8.32 26.47
N LYS A 117 -7.66 -9.32 25.99
CA LYS A 117 -6.84 -10.22 26.81
C LYS A 117 -5.34 -9.89 26.75
N ALA A 118 -4.87 -9.11 25.78
CA ALA A 118 -3.47 -8.74 25.65
C ALA A 118 -3.05 -7.81 26.80
N SER A 119 -1.94 -8.11 27.48
CA SER A 119 -1.52 -7.37 28.67
C SER A 119 -1.39 -5.88 28.36
N ARG A 120 -1.97 -5.04 29.22
CA ARG A 120 -1.98 -3.56 29.12
C ARG A 120 -0.56 -2.96 29.07
N ASP A 121 0.46 -3.75 29.38
CA ASP A 121 1.82 -3.27 29.67
C ASP A 121 2.72 -3.14 28.44
N GLN A 122 2.57 -3.99 27.41
CA GLN A 122 3.48 -4.00 26.25
C GLN A 122 3.07 -3.08 25.09
N GLY A 123 1.80 -2.63 25.07
CA GLY A 123 1.23 -1.80 24.01
C GLY A 123 0.91 -2.58 22.72
N THR A 124 -0.17 -2.19 22.05
CA THR A 124 -0.65 -2.80 20.80
C THR A 124 -0.10 -2.03 19.61
N THR A 125 0.59 -2.72 18.70
CA THR A 125 0.97 -2.16 17.39
C THR A 125 -0.26 -2.14 16.48
N VAL A 126 -0.53 -0.99 15.86
CA VAL A 126 -1.51 -0.83 14.79
C VAL A 126 -0.75 -0.48 13.53
N ARG A 127 -0.99 -1.21 12.45
CA ARG A 127 -0.40 -0.98 11.12
C ARG A 127 -1.53 -0.69 10.13
N ILE A 128 -1.43 0.42 9.42
CA ILE A 128 -2.40 0.84 8.39
C ILE A 128 -1.65 1.05 7.08
N ASN A 129 -2.12 0.44 5.99
CA ASN A 129 -1.53 0.54 4.65
C ASN A 129 -2.58 1.01 3.62
N ALA A 130 -2.15 1.78 2.63
CA ALA A 130 -2.88 1.94 1.39
C ALA A 130 -2.69 0.66 0.54
N ALA A 131 -3.72 -0.20 0.54
CA ALA A 131 -3.62 -1.54 -0.02
C ALA A 131 -4.29 -1.66 -1.40
N GLY A 132 -5.39 -0.95 -1.64
CA GLY A 132 -6.21 -1.09 -2.85
C GLY A 132 -5.44 -0.82 -4.13
N TRP A 133 -5.32 -1.82 -5.01
CA TRP A 133 -4.51 -1.68 -6.22
C TRP A 133 -5.07 -0.69 -7.24
N GLN A 134 -6.37 -0.36 -7.15
CA GLN A 134 -7.00 0.65 -7.99
C GLN A 134 -6.46 2.06 -7.70
N THR A 135 -6.08 2.32 -6.45
CA THR A 135 -5.48 3.58 -6.03
C THR A 135 -4.84 3.43 -4.65
N TYR A 136 -3.59 3.87 -4.50
CA TYR A 136 -2.91 3.90 -3.21
C TYR A 136 -3.05 5.25 -2.50
N ARG A 137 -4.02 6.06 -2.95
CA ARG A 137 -4.27 7.39 -2.40
C ARG A 137 -5.02 7.30 -1.08
N MET A 138 -4.40 7.81 -0.03
CA MET A 138 -5.03 8.05 1.27
C MET A 138 -4.45 9.36 1.80
N GLN A 139 -5.28 10.22 2.40
CA GLN A 139 -4.83 11.42 3.10
C GLN A 139 -5.13 11.28 4.59
N LEU A 140 -4.12 11.28 5.46
CA LEU A 140 -4.36 11.22 6.90
C LEU A 140 -4.59 12.62 7.47
N ASP A 141 -5.76 12.86 8.07
CA ASP A 141 -6.01 14.08 8.82
C ASP A 141 -5.62 13.91 10.31
N ASN A 142 -6.22 12.94 10.99
CA ASN A 142 -5.90 12.63 12.39
C ASN A 142 -6.38 11.23 12.80
N ILE A 143 -5.97 10.78 13.98
CA ILE A 143 -6.41 9.51 14.58
C ILE A 143 -7.12 9.83 15.90
N THR A 144 -8.32 9.27 16.09
CA THR A 144 -9.05 9.37 17.37
C THR A 144 -8.96 8.04 18.11
N LEU A 145 -8.54 8.09 19.37
CA LEU A 145 -8.43 6.94 20.29
C LEU A 145 -9.33 7.15 21.51
N ASN A 146 -9.52 6.09 22.31
CA ASN A 146 -10.12 6.22 23.64
C ASN A 146 -9.29 7.12 24.57
N SER A 147 -9.94 7.76 25.55
CA SER A 147 -9.32 8.79 26.42
C SER A 147 -8.11 8.35 27.23
N ASP A 148 -8.07 7.09 27.67
CA ASP A 148 -6.96 6.54 28.45
C ASP A 148 -5.89 5.83 27.59
N ALA A 149 -5.99 5.93 26.27
CA ALA A 149 -4.98 5.45 25.35
C ALA A 149 -3.69 6.25 25.50
N LEU A 150 -2.55 5.57 25.40
CA LEU A 150 -1.23 6.20 25.48
C LEU A 150 -0.37 5.73 24.31
N LEU A 151 0.01 6.67 23.45
CA LEU A 151 0.99 6.40 22.40
C LEU A 151 2.37 6.20 23.04
N VAL A 152 3.06 5.18 22.58
CA VAL A 152 4.44 4.87 22.96
C VAL A 152 5.30 4.72 21.70
N PRO A 153 6.63 4.89 21.80
CA PRO A 153 7.50 4.73 20.64
C PRO A 153 7.36 3.37 19.96
N TYR A 154 7.34 3.39 18.62
CA TYR A 154 7.52 2.22 17.77
C TYR A 154 8.97 2.17 17.30
N THR A 155 9.58 0.99 17.36
CA THR A 155 10.94 0.76 16.85
C THR A 155 10.81 0.08 15.48
N PRO A 156 11.14 0.78 14.37
CA PRO A 156 11.09 0.16 13.06
C PRO A 156 12.16 -0.91 12.88
N SER A 157 11.92 -1.83 11.95
CA SER A 157 12.93 -2.83 11.59
C SER A 157 14.19 -2.18 11.06
N LYS A 158 15.35 -2.77 11.39
CA LYS A 158 16.63 -2.38 10.78
C LYS A 158 16.78 -2.94 9.38
N THR A 159 16.00 -3.96 9.02
CA THR A 159 15.94 -4.52 7.67
C THR A 159 14.89 -3.76 6.90
N VAL A 160 15.29 -3.21 5.75
CA VAL A 160 14.43 -2.39 4.90
C VAL A 160 14.61 -2.74 3.43
N PHE A 161 13.52 -3.10 2.75
CA PHE A 161 13.51 -3.35 1.30
C PHE A 161 12.95 -2.14 0.56
N GLN A 162 13.68 -1.64 -0.43
CA GLN A 162 13.13 -0.77 -1.48
C GLN A 162 12.84 -1.62 -2.71
N ILE A 163 11.57 -1.73 -3.08
CA ILE A 163 11.12 -2.47 -4.26
C ILE A 163 10.74 -1.46 -5.34
N ILE A 164 11.22 -1.67 -6.55
CA ILE A 164 10.97 -0.85 -7.73
C ILE A 164 10.38 -1.79 -8.78
N GLY A 165 9.18 -1.51 -9.29
CA GLY A 165 8.57 -2.44 -10.23
C GLY A 165 7.28 -2.01 -10.89
N ASP A 166 6.53 -2.97 -11.40
CA ASP A 166 5.29 -2.73 -12.16
C ASP A 166 4.07 -3.43 -11.51
N SER A 167 3.07 -3.82 -12.31
CA SER A 167 1.86 -4.49 -11.85
C SER A 167 2.16 -5.73 -11.02
N PHE A 168 3.19 -6.47 -11.40
CA PHE A 168 3.61 -7.69 -10.75
C PHE A 168 4.04 -7.51 -9.29
N SER A 169 4.56 -6.32 -8.95
CA SER A 169 5.03 -5.98 -7.60
C SER A 169 4.04 -5.09 -6.83
N SER A 170 3.02 -4.55 -7.50
CA SER A 170 2.10 -3.56 -6.89
C SER A 170 0.93 -4.17 -6.10
N GLY A 171 0.62 -5.46 -6.29
CA GLY A 171 -0.61 -6.08 -5.76
C GLY A 171 -1.81 -5.96 -6.71
N TYR A 172 -1.57 -5.66 -7.99
CA TYR A 172 -2.59 -5.65 -9.04
C TYR A 172 -3.41 -6.94 -9.05
N LEU A 173 -4.74 -6.81 -9.09
CA LEU A 173 -5.75 -7.90 -9.04
C LEU A 173 -5.78 -8.71 -7.73
N MET A 174 -4.94 -8.40 -6.73
CA MET A 174 -5.02 -9.09 -5.45
C MET A 174 -6.25 -8.62 -4.65
N PRO A 175 -6.99 -9.53 -4.01
CA PRO A 175 -8.17 -9.15 -3.24
C PRO A 175 -7.83 -8.23 -2.06
N PHE A 176 -6.65 -8.39 -1.44
CA PHE A 176 -6.12 -7.47 -0.43
C PHE A 176 -4.99 -6.58 -0.98
N GLY A 177 -4.93 -6.43 -2.31
CA GLY A 177 -4.03 -5.53 -3.01
C GLY A 177 -2.57 -5.68 -2.61
N ALA A 178 -1.92 -4.56 -2.25
CA ALA A 178 -0.51 -4.51 -1.91
C ALA A 178 -0.12 -5.47 -0.78
N ASP A 179 -0.99 -5.70 0.20
CA ASP A 179 -0.69 -6.56 1.37
C ASP A 179 -0.57 -8.05 1.00
N GLN A 180 -0.98 -8.45 -0.21
CA GLN A 180 -0.84 -9.80 -0.76
C GLN A 180 0.18 -9.90 -1.89
N SER A 181 0.85 -8.79 -2.22
CA SER A 181 1.90 -8.78 -3.23
C SER A 181 3.16 -9.48 -2.71
N TRP A 182 3.92 -10.14 -3.58
CA TRP A 182 5.15 -10.82 -3.19
C TRP A 182 6.16 -9.91 -2.44
N PRO A 183 6.31 -8.60 -2.76
CA PRO A 183 7.21 -7.73 -1.99
C PRO A 183 6.76 -7.58 -0.54
N PHE A 184 5.45 -7.49 -0.33
CA PHE A 184 4.87 -7.36 1.00
C PHE A 184 5.05 -8.65 1.81
N LEU A 185 4.79 -9.81 1.19
CA LEU A 185 4.98 -11.12 1.82
C LEU A 185 6.43 -11.37 2.24
N VAL A 186 7.40 -10.96 1.40
CA VAL A 186 8.83 -11.01 1.74
C VAL A 186 9.14 -10.07 2.91
N GLY A 187 8.57 -8.86 2.90
CA GLY A 187 8.68 -7.91 4.01
C GLY A 187 8.18 -8.49 5.34
N GLU A 188 7.00 -9.09 5.35
CA GLU A 188 6.42 -9.73 6.54
C GLU A 188 7.29 -10.90 7.02
N ALA A 189 7.77 -11.76 6.11
CA ALA A 189 8.63 -12.89 6.47
C ALA A 189 9.91 -12.43 7.20
N PHE A 190 10.52 -11.33 6.76
CA PHE A 190 11.71 -10.77 7.40
C PHE A 190 11.42 -9.87 8.60
N LYS A 191 10.15 -9.63 8.95
CA LYS A 191 9.74 -8.54 9.87
C LYS A 191 10.43 -7.23 9.47
N ALA A 192 10.52 -6.97 8.17
CA ALA A 192 11.23 -5.86 7.57
C ALA A 192 10.30 -4.67 7.30
N GLU A 193 10.86 -3.47 7.27
CA GLU A 193 10.19 -2.36 6.61
C GLU A 193 10.28 -2.55 5.09
N HIS A 194 9.28 -2.09 4.36
CA HIS A 194 9.30 -2.11 2.90
C HIS A 194 8.78 -0.81 2.33
N ARG A 195 9.31 -0.44 1.16
CA ARG A 195 8.83 0.66 0.32
C ARG A 195 8.63 0.10 -1.07
N ILE A 196 7.38 0.02 -1.50
CA ILE A 196 7.03 -0.53 -2.82
C ILE A 196 6.75 0.65 -3.74
N THR A 197 7.71 0.99 -4.59
CA THR A 197 7.56 1.99 -5.65
C THR A 197 7.27 1.24 -6.95
N ALA A 198 6.04 0.76 -7.07
CA ALA A 198 5.57 -0.01 -8.21
C ALA A 198 4.16 0.41 -8.61
N GLN A 199 3.86 0.35 -9.91
CA GLN A 199 2.54 0.73 -10.41
C GLN A 199 2.12 -0.19 -11.56
N ALA A 200 0.84 -0.56 -11.58
CA ALA A 200 0.31 -1.41 -12.63
C ALA A 200 0.50 -0.79 -14.01
N GLY A 201 1.06 -1.57 -14.94
CA GLY A 201 1.32 -1.13 -16.31
C GLY A 201 2.52 -0.20 -16.48
N ALA A 202 3.27 0.13 -15.42
CA ALA A 202 4.44 0.98 -15.54
C ALA A 202 5.57 0.30 -16.32
N ALA A 203 6.19 1.03 -17.25
CA ALA A 203 7.44 0.67 -17.89
C ALA A 203 8.63 1.25 -17.10
N LEU A 204 9.84 0.71 -17.32
CA LEU A 204 11.06 1.35 -16.86
C LEU A 204 11.38 2.58 -17.71
N THR A 205 11.34 2.42 -19.03
CA THR A 205 11.54 3.49 -20.01
C THR A 205 10.50 4.58 -19.77
N ASP A 206 10.95 5.84 -19.80
CA ASP A 206 10.06 6.99 -19.63
C ASP A 206 9.17 7.18 -20.86
N ILE A 207 8.09 6.40 -20.91
CA ILE A 207 7.05 6.40 -21.92
C ILE A 207 5.69 6.34 -21.26
N VAL A 208 4.66 6.76 -22.01
CA VAL A 208 3.29 6.45 -21.63
C VAL A 208 3.06 4.95 -21.77
N SER A 209 2.56 4.32 -20.71
CA SER A 209 2.35 2.86 -20.70
C SER A 209 1.11 2.51 -19.87
N TYR A 210 0.11 1.91 -20.50
CA TYR A 210 -1.08 1.32 -19.83
C TYR A 210 -1.69 2.20 -18.71
N GLY A 211 -1.92 3.48 -19.00
CA GLY A 211 -2.51 4.41 -18.03
C GLY A 211 -1.51 5.13 -17.12
N ASN A 212 -0.21 5.05 -17.45
CA ASN A 212 0.86 5.76 -16.76
C ASN A 212 1.42 6.89 -17.63
N ALA A 213 1.66 8.05 -17.04
CA ALA A 213 2.21 9.23 -17.74
C ALA A 213 3.73 9.14 -17.95
N HIS A 214 4.42 8.46 -17.04
CA HIS A 214 5.87 8.34 -17.00
C HIS A 214 6.31 6.91 -16.67
N GLY A 215 7.54 6.58 -17.05
CA GLY A 215 8.22 5.35 -16.64
C GLY A 215 8.95 5.50 -15.31
N LEU A 216 9.30 4.39 -14.67
CA LEU A 216 9.99 4.42 -13.38
C LEU A 216 11.41 4.99 -13.45
N SER A 217 12.06 4.99 -14.62
CA SER A 217 13.34 5.70 -14.78
C SER A 217 13.24 7.20 -14.50
N TYR A 218 12.05 7.78 -14.64
CA TYR A 218 11.74 9.14 -14.22
C TYR A 218 11.01 9.18 -12.87
N GLN A 219 9.87 8.48 -12.76
CA GLN A 219 8.93 8.65 -11.65
C GLN A 219 9.46 8.10 -10.31
N PHE A 220 10.41 7.17 -10.31
CA PHE A 220 11.05 6.70 -9.07
C PHE A 220 11.66 7.86 -8.26
N PHE A 221 12.04 8.96 -8.90
CA PHE A 221 12.64 10.12 -8.25
C PHE A 221 11.62 11.19 -7.86
N LYS A 222 10.32 10.89 -7.99
CA LYS A 222 9.20 11.79 -7.74
C LYS A 222 8.35 11.29 -6.58
N THR A 223 7.59 12.19 -5.97
CA THR A 223 6.78 11.89 -4.79
C THR A 223 5.56 11.07 -5.18
N GLU A 224 4.88 11.49 -6.24
CA GLU A 224 3.64 10.92 -6.74
C GLU A 224 3.88 9.64 -7.57
N ASP A 225 2.85 8.81 -7.72
CA ASP A 225 2.92 7.61 -8.57
C ASP A 225 2.92 7.94 -10.07
N THR A 226 2.96 6.92 -10.94
CA THR A 226 2.95 7.12 -12.40
C THR A 226 1.56 7.21 -13.02
N GLY A 227 0.50 6.88 -12.27
CA GLY A 227 -0.85 6.67 -12.83
C GLY A 227 -1.51 7.97 -13.29
N TYR A 228 -2.41 7.91 -14.26
CA TYR A 228 -3.22 9.08 -14.62
C TYR A 228 -4.17 9.46 -13.48
N TYR A 229 -3.93 10.63 -12.88
CA TYR A 229 -4.85 11.28 -11.96
C TYR A 229 -5.32 12.60 -12.55
N TYR A 230 -6.62 12.76 -12.67
CA TYR A 230 -7.24 14.03 -13.01
C TYR A 230 -7.50 14.84 -11.73
N THR A 231 -6.47 15.02 -10.91
CA THR A 231 -6.53 15.79 -9.66
C THR A 231 -5.51 16.92 -9.67
N THR A 232 -5.78 17.98 -8.91
CA THR A 232 -4.90 19.16 -8.86
C THR A 232 -3.65 18.95 -8.02
N ASP A 233 -3.57 17.86 -7.26
CA ASP A 233 -2.50 17.53 -6.32
C ASP A 233 -1.58 16.39 -6.80
N HIS A 234 -1.74 15.95 -8.04
CA HIS A 234 -0.83 15.02 -8.70
C HIS A 234 -0.30 15.65 -9.98
N ASN A 235 1.00 15.93 -10.01
CA ASN A 235 1.62 16.65 -11.13
C ASN A 235 2.87 15.95 -11.68
N TYR A 236 3.16 14.72 -11.24
CA TYR A 236 4.31 13.90 -11.64
C TYR A 236 5.70 14.50 -11.42
N THR A 237 5.83 15.72 -10.92
CA THR A 237 7.07 16.50 -11.03
C THR A 237 7.71 16.78 -9.69
N THR A 238 6.97 16.68 -8.58
CA THR A 238 7.47 16.95 -7.22
C THR A 238 8.60 15.99 -6.88
N PRO A 239 9.86 16.46 -6.71
CA PRO A 239 10.98 15.60 -6.38
C PRO A 239 10.75 14.87 -5.06
N TRP A 240 11.05 13.57 -5.01
CA TRP A 240 11.06 12.85 -3.74
C TRP A 240 12.31 13.24 -2.92
N ASN A 241 12.09 13.60 -1.67
CA ASN A 241 13.19 13.81 -0.72
C ASN A 241 13.59 12.47 -0.08
N PHE A 242 14.61 11.81 -0.64
CA PHE A 242 15.13 10.53 -0.15
C PHE A 242 15.67 10.58 1.29
N ALA A 243 15.94 11.76 1.87
CA ALA A 243 16.29 11.85 3.29
C ALA A 243 15.14 11.41 4.20
N ARG A 244 13.90 11.39 3.69
CA ARG A 244 12.70 10.91 4.39
C ARG A 244 12.58 9.40 4.43
N ASP A 245 13.39 8.67 3.67
CA ASP A 245 13.42 7.22 3.71
C ASP A 245 14.17 6.74 4.96
N GLN A 246 13.52 6.87 6.12
CA GLN A 246 14.04 6.44 7.42
C GLN A 246 13.23 5.25 7.96
N PRO A 247 13.87 4.13 8.36
CA PRO A 247 15.30 3.86 8.20
C PRO A 247 15.69 3.70 6.71
N PRO A 248 16.96 3.98 6.33
CA PRO A 248 17.41 3.87 4.95
C PRO A 248 17.24 2.44 4.42
N PRO A 249 16.94 2.27 3.11
CA PRO A 249 16.94 0.96 2.49
C PRO A 249 18.25 0.20 2.74
N THR A 250 18.10 -1.06 3.13
CA THR A 250 19.22 -2.00 3.28
C THR A 250 19.39 -2.89 2.06
N HIS A 251 18.31 -3.13 1.32
CA HIS A 251 18.27 -3.97 0.13
C HIS A 251 17.41 -3.26 -0.92
N VAL A 252 17.87 -3.26 -2.17
CA VAL A 252 17.14 -2.69 -3.31
C VAL A 252 16.78 -3.82 -4.25
N VAL A 253 15.51 -3.88 -4.65
CA VAL A 253 14.99 -4.89 -5.58
C VAL A 253 14.37 -4.16 -6.76
N ILE A 254 14.78 -4.54 -7.98
CA ILE A 254 14.27 -3.95 -9.22
C ILE A 254 13.65 -5.09 -10.04
N HIS A 255 12.32 -5.09 -10.15
CA HIS A 255 11.55 -6.07 -10.91
C HIS A 255 10.65 -5.34 -11.90
N ILE A 256 11.17 -5.08 -13.10
CA ILE A 256 10.51 -4.27 -14.13
C ILE A 256 11.02 -4.64 -15.52
N GLY A 257 10.18 -4.47 -16.54
CA GLY A 257 10.54 -4.62 -17.95
C GLY A 257 9.51 -5.36 -18.78
N ALA A 258 8.50 -5.99 -18.16
CA ALA A 258 7.44 -6.69 -18.89
C ALA A 258 6.66 -5.72 -19.79
N ASN A 259 6.32 -4.52 -19.27
CA ASN A 259 5.58 -3.51 -20.03
C ASN A 259 6.44 -2.86 -21.12
N ASP A 260 7.74 -2.65 -20.89
CA ASP A 260 8.67 -2.18 -21.93
C ASP A 260 8.66 -3.14 -23.13
N ALA A 261 8.76 -4.44 -22.88
CA ALA A 261 8.71 -5.47 -23.92
C ALA A 261 7.35 -5.52 -24.62
N ALA A 262 6.25 -5.46 -23.85
CA ALA A 262 4.89 -5.46 -24.40
C ALA A 262 4.57 -4.22 -25.26
N GLN A 263 5.23 -3.09 -24.97
CA GLN A 263 5.12 -1.83 -25.73
C GLN A 263 6.17 -1.71 -26.85
N GLY A 264 6.98 -2.75 -27.09
CA GLY A 264 7.92 -2.79 -28.20
C GLY A 264 9.19 -1.94 -28.02
N VAL A 265 9.58 -1.63 -26.78
CA VAL A 265 10.89 -1.01 -26.50
C VAL A 265 11.98 -1.97 -26.97
N SER A 266 12.89 -1.49 -27.84
CA SER A 266 13.94 -2.33 -28.42
C SER A 266 14.93 -2.82 -27.36
N ASN A 267 15.59 -3.94 -27.64
CA ASN A 267 16.61 -4.52 -26.75
C ASN A 267 17.70 -3.50 -26.38
N ASP A 268 18.25 -2.79 -27.38
CA ASP A 268 19.31 -1.80 -27.15
C ASP A 268 18.81 -0.62 -26.30
N GLN A 269 17.60 -0.15 -26.55
CA GLN A 269 17.00 0.92 -25.75
C GLN A 269 16.77 0.47 -24.30
N PHE A 270 16.24 -0.73 -24.10
CA PHE A 270 16.01 -1.27 -22.76
C PHE A 270 17.33 -1.42 -21.98
N VAL A 271 18.37 -1.99 -22.60
CA VAL A 271 19.70 -2.12 -21.99
C VAL A 271 20.28 -0.77 -21.59
N GLN A 272 20.17 0.24 -22.47
CA GLN A 272 20.65 1.59 -22.19
C GLN A 272 19.91 2.22 -21.00
N VAL A 273 18.57 2.22 -21.04
CA VAL A 273 17.73 2.84 -19.99
C VAL A 273 17.97 2.16 -18.64
N TYR A 274 18.02 0.82 -18.60
CA TYR A 274 18.26 0.09 -17.37
C TYR A 274 19.65 0.38 -16.80
N SER A 275 20.67 0.42 -17.65
CA SER A 275 22.04 0.76 -17.24
C SER A 275 22.14 2.17 -16.66
N ASP A 276 21.51 3.16 -17.30
CA ASP A 276 21.48 4.54 -16.82
C ASP A 276 20.69 4.67 -15.51
N PHE A 277 19.60 3.92 -15.39
CA PHE A 277 18.83 3.86 -14.15
C PHE A 277 19.67 3.29 -13.01
N LEU A 278 20.41 2.20 -13.22
CA LEU A 278 21.32 1.62 -12.23
C LEU A 278 22.40 2.61 -11.78
N VAL A 279 22.95 3.44 -12.68
CA VAL A 279 23.89 4.51 -12.31
C VAL A 279 23.24 5.48 -11.31
N ARG A 280 21.98 5.86 -11.54
CA ARG A 280 21.24 6.76 -10.64
C ARG A 280 20.85 6.09 -9.32
N ILE A 281 20.44 4.83 -9.36
CA ILE A 281 20.14 4.03 -8.17
C ILE A 281 21.38 3.86 -7.30
N ARG A 282 22.55 3.55 -7.88
CA ARG A 282 23.79 3.41 -7.11
C ARG A 282 24.24 4.73 -6.47
N LYS A 283 23.94 5.89 -7.07
CA LYS A 283 24.20 7.20 -6.42
C LYS A 283 23.37 7.39 -5.15
N LEU A 284 22.13 6.90 -5.13
CA LEU A 284 21.26 6.96 -3.95
C LEU A 284 21.59 5.88 -2.91
N TYR A 285 22.00 4.70 -3.39
CA TYR A 285 22.28 3.53 -2.56
C TYR A 285 23.69 2.99 -2.84
N PRO A 286 24.76 3.68 -2.37
CA PRO A 286 26.13 3.39 -2.77
C PRO A 286 26.64 2.02 -2.35
N HIS A 287 26.03 1.40 -1.34
CA HIS A 287 26.55 0.19 -0.71
C HIS A 287 25.55 -0.95 -0.60
N GLN A 288 24.26 -0.70 -0.80
CA GLN A 288 23.22 -1.71 -0.65
C GLN A 288 23.31 -2.76 -1.75
N PRO A 289 23.06 -4.05 -1.47
CA PRO A 289 22.83 -5.04 -2.53
C PRO A 289 21.66 -4.61 -3.41
N ILE A 290 21.86 -4.68 -4.72
CA ILE A 290 20.82 -4.48 -5.73
C ILE A 290 20.48 -5.85 -6.33
N PHE A 291 19.24 -6.27 -6.23
CA PHE A 291 18.71 -7.49 -6.84
C PHE A 291 17.93 -7.10 -8.09
N MET A 292 18.48 -7.43 -9.27
CA MET A 292 17.82 -7.27 -10.56
C MET A 292 17.00 -8.52 -10.85
N PHE A 293 15.69 -8.41 -10.86
CA PHE A 293 14.82 -9.52 -11.22
C PHE A 293 14.55 -9.49 -12.73
N THR A 294 14.64 -10.65 -13.36
CA THR A 294 13.96 -10.86 -14.63
C THR A 294 12.45 -10.90 -14.39
N PRO A 295 11.60 -10.34 -15.27
CA PRO A 295 10.18 -10.64 -15.24
C PRO A 295 9.96 -12.13 -15.56
N TRP A 296 9.06 -12.79 -14.82
CA TRP A 296 8.84 -14.25 -14.88
C TRP A 296 8.24 -14.79 -16.18
N GLY A 297 8.13 -13.96 -17.21
CA GLY A 297 7.67 -14.35 -18.53
C GLY A 297 6.15 -14.32 -18.71
N TRP A 298 5.72 -14.88 -19.83
CA TRP A 298 4.34 -14.98 -20.28
C TRP A 298 3.99 -16.48 -20.35
N PRO A 299 3.44 -17.06 -19.27
CA PRO A 299 2.94 -18.43 -19.30
C PRO A 299 1.79 -18.57 -20.29
N SER A 300 1.71 -19.73 -20.91
CA SER A 300 0.69 -20.06 -21.91
C SER A 300 0.01 -21.39 -21.58
N SER A 301 -1.23 -21.56 -22.04
CA SER A 301 -2.05 -22.75 -21.80
C SER A 301 -1.51 -24.02 -22.49
N ASP A 302 -0.55 -23.87 -23.41
CA ASP A 302 0.21 -24.97 -24.02
C ASP A 302 1.34 -25.51 -23.12
N GLY A 303 1.53 -24.93 -21.93
CA GLY A 303 2.56 -25.31 -20.97
C GLY A 303 3.90 -24.60 -21.16
N ASN A 304 4.04 -23.77 -22.20
CA ASN A 304 5.25 -22.98 -22.43
C ASN A 304 5.25 -21.67 -21.64
N VAL A 305 6.44 -21.12 -21.40
CA VAL A 305 6.63 -19.78 -20.85
C VAL A 305 7.57 -19.00 -21.77
N TYR A 306 7.10 -17.85 -22.25
CA TYR A 306 7.88 -16.97 -23.13
C TYR A 306 8.49 -15.84 -22.32
N TYR A 307 9.81 -15.72 -22.32
CA TYR A 307 10.52 -14.78 -21.46
C TYR A 307 10.82 -13.44 -22.16
N TYR A 308 10.73 -12.36 -21.39
CA TYR A 308 11.04 -11.01 -21.86
C TYR A 308 12.55 -10.79 -21.84
N TYR A 309 13.08 -10.12 -22.87
CA TYR A 309 14.48 -9.65 -22.91
C TYR A 309 15.51 -10.73 -22.54
N GLN A 310 15.33 -11.94 -23.09
CA GLN A 310 16.15 -13.11 -22.76
C GLN A 310 17.65 -12.79 -22.92
N GLY A 311 18.43 -12.99 -21.85
CA GLY A 311 19.87 -12.69 -21.80
C GLY A 311 20.25 -11.23 -21.53
N LEU A 312 19.35 -10.26 -21.71
CA LEU A 312 19.72 -8.84 -21.59
C LEU A 312 19.96 -8.40 -20.13
N TYR A 313 19.24 -8.98 -19.16
CA TYR A 313 19.51 -8.68 -17.74
C TYR A 313 20.90 -9.14 -17.30
N GLN A 314 21.36 -10.29 -17.81
CA GLN A 314 22.73 -10.75 -17.60
C GLN A 314 23.74 -9.81 -18.28
N GLN A 315 23.46 -9.37 -19.52
CA GLN A 315 24.29 -8.38 -20.21
C GLN A 315 24.42 -7.07 -19.40
N ILE A 316 23.32 -6.55 -18.85
CA ILE A 316 23.31 -5.35 -18.01
C ILE A 316 24.13 -5.59 -16.73
N LEU A 317 23.95 -6.75 -16.08
CA LEU A 317 24.71 -7.14 -14.90
C LEU A 317 26.22 -7.17 -15.21
N ASP A 318 26.62 -7.87 -16.27
CA ASP A 318 28.03 -8.03 -16.66
C ASP A 318 28.68 -6.68 -16.96
N ALA A 319 27.98 -5.83 -17.71
CA ALA A 319 28.44 -4.46 -17.98
C ALA A 319 28.63 -3.66 -16.69
N ARG A 320 27.71 -3.81 -15.73
CA ARG A 320 27.81 -3.12 -14.43
C ARG A 320 28.97 -3.64 -13.58
N VAL A 321 29.14 -4.96 -13.49
CA VAL A 321 30.26 -5.60 -12.79
C VAL A 321 31.61 -5.22 -13.39
N ALA A 322 31.69 -5.08 -14.72
CA ALA A 322 32.90 -4.62 -15.41
C ALA A 322 33.33 -3.20 -15.00
N THR A 323 32.41 -2.36 -14.50
CA THR A 323 32.73 -1.05 -13.90
C THR A 323 33.21 -1.12 -12.44
N GLY A 324 33.26 -2.32 -11.84
CA GLY A 324 33.71 -2.57 -10.47
C GLY A 324 32.59 -2.68 -9.43
N ASP A 325 31.33 -2.53 -9.82
CA ASP A 325 30.18 -2.69 -8.92
C ASP A 325 29.88 -4.18 -8.70
N LYS A 326 30.33 -4.72 -7.56
CA LYS A 326 30.18 -6.14 -7.22
C LYS A 326 28.99 -6.44 -6.31
N ASN A 327 28.24 -5.43 -5.88
CA ASN A 327 27.10 -5.61 -4.97
C ASN A 327 25.77 -5.51 -5.70
N ILE A 328 25.68 -6.23 -6.82
CA ILE A 328 24.54 -6.31 -7.71
C ILE A 328 24.40 -7.77 -8.17
N PHE A 329 23.18 -8.27 -8.16
CA PHE A 329 22.89 -9.69 -8.35
C PHE A 329 21.70 -9.85 -9.29
N LEU A 330 21.79 -10.82 -10.19
CA LEU A 330 20.65 -11.25 -10.99
C LEU A 330 19.83 -12.26 -10.19
N VAL A 331 18.54 -12.01 -10.09
CA VAL A 331 17.52 -12.97 -9.64
C VAL A 331 16.80 -13.46 -10.89
N ASP A 332 17.29 -14.57 -11.43
CA ASP A 332 16.68 -15.23 -12.57
C ASP A 332 15.43 -15.98 -12.11
N THR A 333 14.28 -15.52 -12.59
CA THR A 333 12.96 -16.06 -12.24
C THR A 333 12.46 -17.10 -13.25
N THR A 334 13.32 -17.57 -14.17
CA THR A 334 12.97 -18.61 -15.14
C THR A 334 12.40 -19.82 -14.41
N GLY A 335 11.21 -20.27 -14.84
CA GLY A 335 10.52 -21.42 -14.26
C GLY A 335 9.80 -21.17 -12.92
N TRP A 336 9.80 -19.94 -12.39
CA TRP A 336 9.11 -19.66 -11.12
C TRP A 336 7.60 -19.67 -11.24
N ILE A 337 7.05 -19.25 -12.39
CA ILE A 337 5.62 -19.09 -12.64
C ILE A 337 5.22 -19.89 -13.87
N THR A 338 4.13 -20.65 -13.75
CA THR A 338 3.51 -21.41 -14.82
C THR A 338 2.07 -20.94 -15.06
N TRP A 339 1.38 -21.56 -16.02
CA TRP A 339 -0.02 -21.24 -16.33
C TRP A 339 -0.96 -21.36 -15.12
N ASP A 340 -0.73 -22.34 -14.24
CA ASP A 340 -1.58 -22.59 -13.06
C ASP A 340 -1.40 -21.52 -11.96
N ASP A 341 -0.32 -20.74 -12.03
CA ASP A 341 -0.01 -19.72 -11.02
C ASP A 341 -0.65 -18.37 -11.34
N VAL A 342 -1.21 -18.18 -12.53
CA VAL A 342 -1.70 -16.89 -13.04
C VAL A 342 -3.21 -16.88 -13.30
N PHE A 343 -3.81 -15.68 -13.33
CA PHE A 343 -5.15 -15.52 -13.87
C PHE A 343 -5.10 -15.69 -15.40
N PRO A 344 -5.90 -16.58 -16.02
CA PRO A 344 -5.82 -16.85 -17.46
C PRO A 344 -6.03 -15.65 -18.38
N ASP A 345 -6.78 -14.65 -17.93
CA ASP A 345 -7.19 -13.48 -18.72
C ASP A 345 -6.16 -12.35 -18.74
N SER A 346 -5.34 -12.26 -17.69
CA SER A 346 -4.42 -11.14 -17.47
C SER A 346 -2.98 -11.60 -17.29
N LEU A 347 -2.75 -12.88 -17.02
CA LEU A 347 -1.44 -13.51 -16.81
C LEU A 347 -0.64 -12.92 -15.64
N HIS A 348 -1.34 -12.20 -14.77
CA HIS A 348 -0.81 -11.77 -13.50
C HIS A 348 -0.90 -12.92 -12.49
N PRO A 349 0.07 -13.06 -11.58
CA PRO A 349 0.01 -14.11 -10.57
C PRO A 349 -1.27 -14.01 -9.74
N THR A 350 -1.87 -15.16 -9.47
CA THR A 350 -2.92 -15.33 -8.46
C THR A 350 -2.36 -15.10 -7.06
N VAL A 351 -3.19 -15.16 -6.02
CA VAL A 351 -2.72 -15.14 -4.62
C VAL A 351 -1.69 -16.24 -4.36
N ALA A 352 -1.94 -17.46 -4.87
CA ALA A 352 -0.99 -18.56 -4.75
C ALA A 352 0.30 -18.29 -5.56
N GLY A 353 0.17 -17.70 -6.75
CA GLY A 353 1.32 -17.28 -7.57
C GLY A 353 2.19 -16.22 -6.88
N GLN A 354 1.59 -15.19 -6.28
CA GLN A 354 2.32 -14.18 -5.50
C GLN A 354 3.07 -14.81 -4.32
N ALA A 355 2.43 -15.73 -3.59
CA ALA A 355 3.08 -16.47 -2.50
C ALA A 355 4.23 -17.35 -3.01
N LYS A 356 4.09 -17.98 -4.18
CA LYS A 356 5.14 -18.77 -4.83
C LYS A 356 6.35 -17.90 -5.19
N VAL A 357 6.15 -16.73 -5.79
CA VAL A 357 7.23 -15.76 -6.08
C VAL A 357 7.93 -15.36 -4.78
N ALA A 358 7.18 -15.01 -3.74
CA ALA A 358 7.74 -14.65 -2.44
C ALA A 358 8.60 -15.78 -1.86
N ASN A 359 8.12 -17.02 -1.88
CA ASN A 359 8.86 -18.18 -1.36
C ASN A 359 10.13 -18.47 -2.17
N ASN A 360 10.09 -18.36 -3.49
CA ASN A 360 11.28 -18.53 -4.33
C ASN A 360 12.33 -17.43 -4.05
N PHE A 361 11.89 -16.18 -3.86
CA PHE A 361 12.83 -15.12 -3.49
C PHE A 361 13.38 -15.28 -2.07
N LEU A 362 12.57 -15.75 -1.12
CA LEU A 362 13.04 -16.08 0.23
C LEU A 362 14.10 -17.19 0.19
N ALA A 363 13.93 -18.20 -0.68
CA ALA A 363 14.93 -19.24 -0.90
C ALA A 363 16.21 -18.66 -1.52
N PHE A 364 16.08 -17.80 -2.54
CA PHE A 364 17.22 -17.10 -3.13
C PHE A 364 17.98 -16.27 -2.08
N LEU A 365 17.28 -15.49 -1.26
CA LEU A 365 17.90 -14.67 -0.21
C LEU A 365 18.60 -15.52 0.84
N LYS A 366 18.02 -16.66 1.21
CA LYS A 366 18.65 -17.62 2.11
C LYS A 366 19.97 -18.14 1.54
N ASP A 367 19.98 -18.54 0.27
CA ASP A 367 21.18 -19.05 -0.40
C ASP A 367 22.22 -17.95 -0.60
N TRP A 368 21.77 -16.70 -0.81
CA TRP A 368 22.62 -15.52 -0.85
C TRP A 368 23.26 -15.18 0.52
N GLY A 369 22.67 -15.66 1.62
CA GLY A 369 23.21 -15.51 2.99
C GLY A 369 22.34 -14.68 3.95
N MET A 370 21.09 -14.40 3.60
CA MET A 370 20.14 -13.66 4.42
C MET A 370 18.99 -14.56 4.86
N VAL A 371 18.83 -14.75 6.17
CA VAL A 371 17.75 -15.58 6.75
C VAL A 371 16.75 -14.74 7.53
N PRO A 372 15.45 -15.07 7.46
CA PRO A 372 14.44 -14.42 8.29
C PRO A 372 14.77 -14.53 9.79
N PRO A 373 14.39 -13.53 10.61
CA PRO A 373 14.47 -13.66 12.04
C PRO A 373 13.57 -14.81 12.53
N PRO A 374 13.83 -15.40 13.71
CA PRO A 374 12.93 -16.37 14.32
C PRO A 374 11.49 -15.83 14.40
N ALA A 375 10.54 -16.74 14.19
CA ALA A 375 9.10 -16.47 14.28
C ALA A 375 8.71 -15.88 15.63
#